data_AF-A0A4Y6R6C1-F1
#
_entry.id   AF-A0A4Y6R6C1-F1
#
_cell.length_a   1.000
_cell.length_b   1.000
_cell.length_c   1.000
_cell.angle_alpha   90.00
_cell.angle_beta   90.00
_cell.angle_gamma   90.00
#
_symmetry.space_group_name_H-M   'P 1'
#
loop_
_entity.id
_entity.type
_entity.pdbx_description
1 polymer ?
#
loop_
_entity_poly.entity_id
_entity_poly.type
_entity_poly.pdbx_seq_one_letter_code
_entity_poly.pdbx_strand_id
1 'polypeptide(L)' 'MGLGDKISNEAEHLGGKAKEAAGNATDNDKLKAEGQADQVKADAKKVGENVKDTFKD' A
#
# COMPACT_ATOMS: atom_id res chain seq x y z
N MET A 1 -17.79 -7.93 5.81
CA MET A 1 -16.45 -7.29 5.84
C MET A 1 -16.24 -6.70 7.22
N GLY A 2 -15.42 -7.36 8.04
CA GLY A 2 -15.18 -6.98 9.42
C GLY A 2 -14.19 -5.81 9.54
N LEU A 3 -14.17 -5.15 10.70
CA LEU A 3 -13.23 -4.06 11.00
C LEU A 3 -11.77 -4.42 10.68
N GLY A 4 -11.39 -5.69 10.77
CA GLY A 4 -10.04 -6.18 10.46
C GLY A 4 -9.58 -5.90 9.03
N ASP A 5 -10.45 -6.05 8.01
CA ASP A 5 -10.08 -5.80 6.61
C ASP A 5 -9.77 -4.32 6.36
N LYS A 6 -10.57 -3.41 6.94
CA LYS A 6 -10.32 -1.98 6.81
C LYS A 6 -9.06 -1.56 7.54
N ILE A 7 -8.84 -2.09 8.74
CA ILE A 7 -7.66 -1.80 9.56
C ILE A 7 -6.40 -2.32 8.87
N SER A 8 -6.39 -3.55 8.33
CA SER A 8 -5.22 -4.09 7.62
C SER A 8 -4.89 -3.29 6.38
N ASN A 9 -5.89 -2.93 5.57
CA ASN A 9 -5.70 -2.15 4.36
C ASN A 9 -5.20 -0.72 4.67
N GLU A 10 -5.65 -0.14 5.78
CA GLU A 10 -5.20 1.17 6.25
C GLU A 10 -3.81 1.09 6.91
N ALA A 11 -3.49 -0.01 7.58
CA ALA A 11 -2.19 -0.30 8.17
C ALA A 11 -1.10 -0.52 7.11
N GLU A 12 -1.39 -1.23 6.02
CA GLU A 12 -0.48 -1.34 4.87
C GLU A 12 -0.21 0.03 4.25
N HIS A 13 -1.26 0.85 4.11
CA HIS A 13 -1.14 2.19 3.56
C HIS A 13 -0.36 3.15 4.48
N LEU A 14 -0.59 3.05 5.79
CA LEU A 14 0.17 3.76 6.83
C LEU A 14 1.62 3.28 6.89
N GLY A 15 1.86 1.98 6.76
CA GLY A 15 3.20 1.38 6.77
C GLY A 15 4.06 1.85 5.60
N GLY A 16 3.50 1.89 4.39
CA GLY A 16 4.18 2.43 3.20
C GLY A 16 4.56 3.90 3.38
N LYS A 17 3.61 4.74 3.84
CA LYS A 17 3.87 6.16 4.13
C LYS A 17 4.87 6.36 5.26
N ALA A 18 4.83 5.50 6.28
CA ALA A 18 5.77 5.54 7.40
C ALA A 18 7.19 5.18 6.93
N LYS A 19 7.36 4.15 6.10
CA LYS A 19 8.65 3.82 5.47
C LYS A 19 9.16 4.97 4.61
N GLU A 20 8.28 5.61 3.85
CA GLU A 20 8.65 6.72 2.98
C GLU A 20 9.09 7.95 3.80
N ALA A 21 8.32 8.31 4.83
CA ALA A 21 8.65 9.39 5.76
C ALA A 21 9.93 9.10 6.55
N ALA A 22 10.10 7.88 7.05
CA ALA A 22 11.30 7.46 7.76
C ALA A 22 12.53 7.47 6.85
N GLY A 23 12.40 6.98 5.61
CA GLY A 23 13.46 7.04 4.60
C GLY A 23 13.85 8.47 4.25
N ASN A 24 12.87 9.37 4.09
CA ASN A 24 13.12 10.78 3.82
C ASN A 24 13.75 11.50 5.03
N ALA A 25 13.40 11.10 6.26
CA ALA A 25 13.95 11.68 7.49
C ALA A 25 15.36 11.17 7.83
N THR A 26 15.73 9.98 7.34
CA THR A 26 17.03 9.34 7.59
C THR A 26 17.95 9.35 6.37
N ASP A 27 17.60 10.08 5.30
CA ASP A 27 18.31 10.08 4.01
C ASP A 27 18.59 8.64 3.49
N ASN A 28 17.60 7.76 3.68
CA ASN A 28 17.69 6.36 3.28
C ASN A 28 16.80 6.09 2.07
N ASP A 29 17.40 6.19 0.89
CA ASP A 29 16.74 5.94 -0.40
C ASP A 29 16.09 4.57 -0.49
N LYS A 30 16.63 3.56 0.19
CA LYS A 30 16.06 2.20 0.22
C LYS A 30 14.70 2.18 0.91
N LEU A 31 14.60 2.79 2.09
CA LEU A 31 13.35 2.87 2.85
C LEU A 31 12.28 3.66 2.09
N LYS A 32 12.70 4.76 1.44
CA LYS A 32 11.82 5.56 0.58
C LYS A 32 11.31 4.77 -0.62
N ALA A 33 12.20 4.08 -1.32
CA ALA A 33 11.85 3.24 -2.47
C ALA A 33 10.96 2.06 -2.07
N GLU A 34 11.20 1.44 -0.91
CA GLU A 34 10.32 0.39 -0.38
C GLU A 34 8.91 0.93 -0.09
N GLY A 35 8.80 2.09 0.57
CA GLY A 35 7.51 2.72 0.86
C GLY A 35 6.71 3.00 -0.41
N GLN A 36 7.33 3.61 -1.42
CA GLN A 36 6.70 3.87 -2.72
C GLN A 36 6.33 2.58 -3.47
N ALA A 37 7.21 1.58 -3.45
CA ALA A 37 6.94 0.30 -4.10
C ALA A 37 5.77 -0.45 -3.45
N ASP A 38 5.64 -0.40 -2.12
CA ASP A 38 4.51 -0.95 -1.37
C ASP A 38 3.20 -0.25 -1.76
N GLN A 39 3.19 1.09 -1.83
CA GLN A 39 2.01 1.84 -2.26
C GLN A 39 1.59 1.50 -3.69
N VAL A 40 2.53 1.50 -4.64
CA VAL A 40 2.24 1.16 -6.05
C VAL A 40 1.71 -0.26 -6.18
N LYS A 41 2.28 -1.23 -5.44
CA LYS A 41 1.76 -2.60 -5.44
C LYS A 41 0.35 -2.67 -4.87
N ALA A 42 0.07 -1.99 -3.76
CA ALA A 42 -1.24 -2.00 -3.13
C ALA A 42 -2.32 -1.40 -4.05
N ASP A 43 -2.02 -0.26 -4.69
CA ASP A 43 -2.91 0.37 -5.68
C ASP A 43 -3.14 -0.52 -6.90
N ALA A 44 -2.07 -1.10 -7.45
CA ALA A 44 -2.16 -2.03 -8.57
C ALA A 44 -2.99 -3.27 -8.23
N LYS A 45 -2.87 -3.80 -7.01
CA LYS A 45 -3.66 -4.93 -6.52
C LYS A 45 -5.14 -4.57 -6.39
N LYS A 46 -5.46 -3.41 -5.79
CA LYS A 46 -6.84 -2.90 -5.69
C LYS A 46 -7.48 -2.70 -7.06
N VAL A 47 -6.76 -2.07 -7.99
CA VAL A 47 -7.26 -1.86 -9.36
C VAL A 47 -7.45 -3.20 -10.06
N GLY A 48 -6.46 -4.10 -9.96
CA GLY A 48 -6.53 -5.43 -10.55
C GLY A 48 -7.70 -6.26 -10.02
N GLU A 49 -7.93 -6.25 -8.70
CA GLU A 49 -9.06 -6.95 -8.10
C GLU A 49 -10.40 -6.31 -8.47
N ASN A 50 -10.55 -4.99 -8.42
CA ASN A 50 -11.78 -4.31 -8.87
C ASN A 50 -12.12 -4.62 -10.32
N VAL A 51 -11.12 -4.58 -11.21
CA VAL A 51 -11.29 -4.92 -12.63
C VAL A 51 -11.73 -6.38 -12.75
N LYS A 52 -11.04 -7.31 -12.08
CA LYS A 52 -11.34 -8.75 -12.17
C LYS A 52 -12.72 -9.09 -11.60
N ASP A 53 -13.17 -8.39 -10.56
CA ASP A 53 -14.50 -8.53 -9.95
C ASP A 53 -15.59 -8.03 -10.92
N THR A 54 -15.38 -6.86 -11.52
CA THR A 54 -16.30 -6.27 -12.52
C THR A 54 -16.45 -7.13 -13.78
N PHE A 55 -15.41 -7.89 -14.15
CA PHE A 55 -15.44 -8.80 -15.31
C PHE A 55 -15.90 -10.23 -14.98
N LYS A 56 -16.05 -10.56 -13.69
CA LYS A 56 -16.50 -11.90 -13.24
C LYS A 56 -17.99 -11.95 -12.88
N ASP A 57 -18.67 -10.80 -12.84
CA ASP A 57 -20.12 -10.68 -12.65
C ASP A 57 -20.86 -10.63 -14.01
#